data_AF-A0A4Q4D1Y7-F1
#
_entry.id   AF-A0A4Q4D1Y7-F1
#
_cell.length_a   1.000
_cell.length_b   1.000
_cell.length_c   1.000
_cell.angle_alpha   90.00
_cell.angle_beta   90.00
_cell.angle_gamma   90.00
#
_symmetry.space_group_name_H-M   'P 1'
#
loop_
_entity.id
_entity.type
_entity.pdbx_description
1 polymer ?
#
loop_
_entity_poly.entity_id
_entity_poly.type
_entity_poly.pdbx_seq_one_letter_code
_entity_poly.pdbx_strand_id
1 'polypeptide(L)'
;MVWFCYWWLDRYEPEPRRYKIAAFVWGGVVAVAIALALQIFIQETWDLSEKTMASVVAPVTEEPAKCLFLLLTFVRWRRVIDGFLDGLVLAGIVGIGFAFIENIGYYLDSYLGSPDTKLAGAEGATTTFIVRGIFSPFAHPLFTSAFGIALGIAVMCRSRVLKVIVVVLGLTASIGLHAVWNSSLSYGGGRGFIQAYLALAAVLFLLGVFAIVVRVRQVRVLESSLAYVSERGWIHPAEIPYLSRFRYRRRARRYAKKNHGKVALKAIRRYQALATQMSFLHAAMMSGRTMPHGVERTYALLDAMHELRPYLRLPPALGSRRG
;
A
#
# COMPACT_ATOMS: atom_id res chain seq x y z
N MET A 1 -8.42 -8.02 -8.93
CA MET A 1 -7.28 -8.80 -8.38
C MET A 1 -6.30 -7.91 -7.59
N VAL A 2 -5.85 -6.78 -8.15
CA VAL A 2 -4.88 -5.82 -7.53
C VAL A 2 -5.31 -5.29 -6.15
N TRP A 3 -6.59 -4.93 -6.00
CA TRP A 3 -7.18 -4.52 -4.73
C TRP A 3 -6.94 -5.54 -3.61
N PHE A 4 -7.00 -6.85 -3.91
CA PHE A 4 -6.76 -7.90 -2.92
C PHE A 4 -5.30 -8.02 -2.49
N CYS A 5 -4.34 -7.67 -3.36
CA CYS A 5 -2.92 -7.63 -3.04
C CYS A 5 -2.63 -6.47 -2.07
N TYR A 6 -3.12 -5.26 -2.35
CA TYR A 6 -2.98 -4.14 -1.41
C TYR A 6 -3.72 -4.38 -0.10
N TRP A 7 -4.92 -4.97 -0.16
CA TRP A 7 -5.65 -5.41 1.02
C TRP A 7 -4.97 -6.59 1.75
N TRP A 8 -4.04 -7.30 1.09
CA TRP A 8 -3.16 -8.30 1.72
C TRP A 8 -2.00 -7.68 2.46
N LEU A 9 -1.39 -6.65 1.88
CA LEU A 9 -0.32 -5.90 2.53
C LEU A 9 -0.84 -5.10 3.75
N ASP A 10 -2.00 -4.43 3.67
CA ASP A 10 -2.56 -3.60 4.75
C ASP A 10 -3.46 -4.35 5.76
N ARG A 11 -2.99 -5.51 6.24
CA ARG A 11 -3.83 -6.43 7.03
C ARG A 11 -3.54 -6.44 8.53
N TYR A 12 -2.49 -5.76 8.98
CA TYR A 12 -2.06 -5.78 10.39
C TYR A 12 -2.38 -4.50 11.16
N GLU A 13 -2.35 -3.35 10.50
CA GLU A 13 -2.82 -2.06 11.03
C GLU A 13 -3.82 -1.47 10.04
N PRO A 14 -5.02 -2.06 9.92
CA PRO A 14 -5.94 -1.67 8.85
C PRO A 14 -6.25 -0.18 8.96
N GLU A 15 -5.77 0.59 7.99
CA GLU A 15 -6.11 2.00 7.90
C GLU A 15 -7.64 2.16 7.88
N PRO A 16 -8.19 3.22 8.51
CA PRO A 16 -9.61 3.48 8.48
C PRO A 16 -10.12 3.48 7.03
N ARG A 17 -11.16 2.67 6.74
CA ARG A 17 -11.71 2.47 5.38
C ARG A 17 -12.00 3.78 4.65
N ARG A 18 -12.33 4.85 5.38
CA ARG A 18 -12.51 6.20 4.85
C ARG A 18 -11.32 6.73 4.07
N TYR A 19 -10.07 6.48 4.50
CA TYR A 19 -8.88 6.96 3.79
C TYR A 19 -8.64 6.19 2.50
N LYS A 20 -8.92 4.88 2.49
CA LYS A 20 -8.87 4.05 1.28
C LYS A 20 -9.92 4.47 0.25
N ILE A 21 -11.15 4.73 0.71
CA ILE A 21 -12.22 5.21 -0.17
C ILE A 21 -11.86 6.61 -0.68
N ALA A 22 -11.40 7.51 0.20
CA ALA A 22 -10.95 8.84 -0.20
C ALA A 22 -9.79 8.79 -1.19
N ALA A 23 -8.83 7.88 -1.01
CA ALA A 23 -7.72 7.67 -1.93
C ALA A 23 -8.20 7.21 -3.31
N PHE A 24 -9.11 6.23 -3.35
CA PHE A 24 -9.68 5.75 -4.60
C PHE A 24 -10.47 6.85 -5.31
N VAL A 25 -11.34 7.56 -4.59
CA VAL A 25 -12.15 8.66 -5.12
C VAL A 25 -11.26 9.82 -5.58
N TRP A 26 -10.23 10.16 -4.82
CA TRP A 26 -9.24 11.16 -5.23
C TRP A 26 -8.57 10.76 -6.53
N GLY A 27 -8.06 9.53 -6.60
CA GLY A 27 -7.42 9.00 -7.80
C GLY A 27 -8.32 9.07 -9.03
N GLY A 28 -9.56 8.59 -8.92
CA GLY A 28 -10.47 8.53 -10.06
C GLY A 28 -11.10 9.87 -10.45
N VAL A 29 -11.40 10.74 -9.48
CA VAL A 29 -12.15 11.97 -9.75
C VAL A 29 -11.24 13.18 -9.76
N VAL A 30 -10.59 13.46 -8.62
CA VAL A 30 -9.84 14.72 -8.43
C VAL A 30 -8.56 14.72 -9.25
N ALA A 31 -7.79 13.63 -9.19
CA ALA A 31 -6.53 13.55 -9.91
C ALA A 31 -6.74 13.51 -11.43
N VAL A 32 -7.77 12.79 -11.91
CA VAL A 32 -8.16 12.81 -13.33
C VAL A 32 -8.59 14.22 -13.76
N ALA A 33 -9.44 14.89 -12.98
CA ALA A 33 -9.89 16.24 -13.33
C ALA A 33 -8.73 17.25 -13.38
N ILE A 34 -7.81 17.21 -12.41
CA ILE A 34 -6.60 18.06 -12.42
C ILE A 34 -5.72 17.73 -13.63
N ALA A 35 -5.46 16.45 -13.89
CA ALA A 35 -4.60 16.04 -14.98
C ALA A 35 -5.18 16.44 -16.35
N LEU A 36 -6.47 16.17 -16.58
CA LEU A 36 -7.15 16.54 -17.82
C LEU A 36 -7.15 18.06 -18.03
N ALA A 37 -7.48 18.85 -17.00
CA ALA A 37 -7.47 20.31 -17.11
C ALA A 37 -6.08 20.86 -17.48
N LEU A 38 -5.03 20.32 -16.86
CA LEU A 38 -3.66 20.70 -17.18
C LEU A 38 -3.25 20.25 -18.59
N GLN A 39 -3.61 19.03 -18.99
CA GLN A 39 -3.29 18.49 -20.32
C GLN A 39 -3.98 19.29 -21.43
N ILE A 40 -5.27 19.64 -21.26
CA ILE A 40 -6.02 20.47 -22.22
C ILE A 40 -5.36 21.84 -22.33
N PHE A 41 -5.10 22.51 -21.21
CA PHE A 41 -4.45 23.82 -21.21
C PHE A 41 -3.07 23.78 -21.89
N ILE A 42 -2.26 22.74 -21.61
CA ILE A 42 -0.95 22.55 -22.22
C ILE A 42 -1.08 22.33 -23.73
N GLN A 43 -2.02 21.49 -24.17
CA GLN A 43 -2.25 21.25 -25.61
C GLN A 43 -2.65 22.53 -26.33
N GLU A 44 -3.60 23.29 -25.79
CA GLU A 44 -4.08 24.54 -26.40
C GLU A 44 -3.00 25.63 -26.46
N THR A 45 -2.07 25.64 -25.50
CA THR A 45 -1.03 26.67 -25.41
C THR A 45 0.17 26.38 -26.32
N TRP A 46 0.58 25.12 -26.42
CA TRP A 46 1.85 24.74 -27.04
C TRP A 46 1.72 23.83 -28.27
N ASP A 47 0.52 23.36 -28.62
CA ASP A 47 0.23 22.47 -29.74
C ASP A 47 1.25 21.32 -29.90
N LEU A 48 1.43 20.58 -28.80
CA LEU A 48 2.43 19.51 -28.74
C LEU A 48 1.97 18.28 -29.51
N SER A 49 2.93 17.49 -30.00
CA SER A 49 2.62 16.21 -30.64
C SER A 49 1.94 15.23 -29.67
N GLU A 50 1.04 14.38 -30.17
CA GLU A 50 0.39 13.33 -29.37
C GLU A 50 1.40 12.44 -28.63
N LYS A 51 2.55 12.16 -29.26
CA LYS A 51 3.63 11.40 -28.64
C LYS A 51 4.20 12.12 -27.42
N THR A 52 4.43 13.43 -27.50
CA THR A 52 4.93 14.24 -26.39
C THR A 52 3.87 14.36 -25.29
N MET A 53 2.61 14.52 -25.66
CA MET A 53 1.50 14.54 -24.71
C MET A 53 1.43 13.25 -23.90
N ALA A 54 1.44 12.10 -24.58
CA ALA A 54 1.37 10.80 -23.92
C ALA A 54 2.63 10.47 -23.11
N SER A 55 3.83 10.77 -23.62
CA SER A 55 5.09 10.31 -23.02
C SER A 55 5.67 11.23 -21.95
N VAL A 56 5.34 12.53 -21.98
CA VAL A 56 5.92 13.53 -21.08
C VAL A 56 4.82 14.25 -20.30
N VAL A 57 3.86 14.85 -21.00
CA VAL A 57 2.86 15.72 -20.35
C VAL A 57 1.94 14.91 -19.44
N ALA A 58 1.45 13.75 -19.90
CA ALA A 58 0.61 12.87 -19.09
C ALA A 58 1.32 12.46 -17.78
N PRO A 59 2.53 11.90 -17.77
CA PRO A 59 3.26 11.62 -16.54
C PRO A 59 3.46 12.83 -15.62
N VAL A 60 3.84 13.98 -16.18
CA VAL A 60 4.15 15.21 -15.42
C VAL A 60 2.88 15.86 -14.84
N THR A 61 1.71 15.61 -15.41
CA THR A 61 0.44 16.13 -14.89
C THR A 61 -0.24 15.13 -13.95
N GLU A 62 -0.26 13.86 -14.32
CA GLU A 62 -1.00 12.81 -13.61
C GLU A 62 -0.33 12.37 -12.31
N GLU A 63 0.99 12.12 -12.31
CA GLU A 63 1.65 11.66 -11.09
C GLU A 63 1.62 12.72 -10.00
N PRO A 64 1.90 14.01 -10.24
CA PRO A 64 1.71 15.04 -9.21
C PRO A 64 0.27 15.17 -8.73
N ALA A 65 -0.72 15.09 -9.63
CA ALA A 65 -2.15 15.16 -9.25
C ALA A 65 -2.55 13.99 -8.31
N LYS A 66 -2.05 12.79 -8.58
CA LYS A 66 -2.22 11.61 -7.72
C LYS A 66 -1.44 11.75 -6.41
N CYS A 67 -0.17 12.14 -6.50
CA CYS A 67 0.74 12.26 -5.37
C CYS A 67 0.34 13.36 -4.39
N LEU A 68 -0.39 14.39 -4.85
CA LEU A 68 -0.91 15.46 -4.02
C LEU A 68 -1.76 14.92 -2.86
N PHE A 69 -2.58 13.88 -3.09
CA PHE A 69 -3.34 13.24 -2.01
C PHE A 69 -2.45 12.65 -0.92
N LEU A 70 -1.38 11.97 -1.33
CA LEU A 70 -0.44 11.33 -0.41
C LEU A 70 0.35 12.38 0.36
N LEU A 71 0.77 13.45 -0.30
CA LEU A 71 1.47 14.57 0.34
C LEU A 71 0.57 15.29 1.36
N LEU A 72 -0.69 15.57 0.98
CA LEU A 72 -1.67 16.17 1.89
C LEU A 72 -1.96 15.25 3.09
N THR A 73 -2.12 13.95 2.85
CA THR A 73 -2.30 12.95 3.91
C THR A 73 -1.08 12.91 4.82
N PHE A 74 0.14 12.90 4.27
CA PHE A 74 1.38 12.89 5.02
C PHE A 74 1.54 14.16 5.89
N VAL A 75 1.25 15.34 5.35
CA VAL A 75 1.42 16.61 6.07
C VAL A 75 0.32 16.80 7.12
N ARG A 76 -0.94 16.52 6.79
CA ARG A 76 -2.10 16.81 7.65
C ARG A 76 -2.47 15.68 8.60
N TRP A 77 -2.18 14.44 8.22
CA TRP A 77 -2.55 13.23 8.95
C TRP A 77 -1.37 12.26 9.12
N ARG A 78 -0.29 12.74 9.76
CA ARG A 78 0.97 12.01 10.02
C ARG A 78 0.85 10.64 10.71
N ARG A 79 -0.34 10.24 11.16
CA ARG A 79 -0.62 8.91 11.74
C ARG A 79 -1.22 7.92 10.75
N VAL A 80 -1.46 8.33 9.50
CA VAL A 80 -1.98 7.45 8.44
C VAL A 80 -0.82 6.78 7.72
N ILE A 81 0.15 7.57 7.26
CA ILE A 81 1.39 7.06 6.66
C ILE A 81 2.48 7.06 7.73
N ASP A 82 2.71 5.92 8.38
CA ASP A 82 3.75 5.77 9.41
C ASP A 82 4.90 4.81 9.03
N GLY A 83 4.76 4.08 7.92
CA GLY A 83 5.84 3.33 7.30
C GLY A 83 5.75 3.22 5.77
N PHE A 84 6.73 2.53 5.19
CA PHE A 84 6.80 2.28 3.74
C PHE A 84 5.58 1.50 3.22
N LEU A 85 5.00 0.64 4.05
CA LEU A 85 3.90 -0.24 3.69
C LEU A 85 2.58 0.54 3.50
N ASP A 86 2.32 1.49 4.39
CA ASP A 86 1.09 2.30 4.37
C ASP A 86 1.14 3.28 3.21
N GLY A 87 2.31 3.91 3.00
CA GLY A 87 2.59 4.73 1.83
C GLY A 87 2.37 3.97 0.52
N LEU A 88 2.91 2.74 0.41
CA LEU A 88 2.71 1.86 -0.74
C LEU A 88 1.22 1.53 -0.96
N VAL A 89 0.49 1.19 0.10
CA VAL A 89 -0.92 0.80 0.00
C VAL A 89 -1.79 1.97 -0.43
N LEU A 90 -1.65 3.12 0.22
CA LEU A 90 -2.46 4.28 -0.06
C LEU A 90 -2.19 4.80 -1.48
N ALA A 91 -0.91 4.84 -1.89
CA ALA A 91 -0.50 5.21 -3.23
C ALA A 91 -1.05 4.25 -4.29
N GLY A 92 -0.97 2.94 -4.02
CA GLY A 92 -1.55 1.92 -4.88
C GLY A 92 -3.04 2.12 -5.08
N ILE A 93 -3.79 2.46 -4.03
CA ILE A 93 -5.24 2.70 -4.10
C ILE A 93 -5.56 3.96 -4.91
N VAL A 94 -4.79 5.04 -4.74
CA VAL A 94 -4.91 6.24 -5.60
C VAL A 94 -4.69 5.86 -7.06
N GLY A 95 -3.61 5.13 -7.35
CA GLY A 95 -3.30 4.69 -8.71
C GLY A 95 -4.37 3.77 -9.32
N ILE A 96 -4.99 2.89 -8.51
CA ILE A 96 -6.13 2.05 -8.95
C ILE A 96 -7.33 2.91 -9.30
N GLY A 97 -7.67 3.91 -8.46
CA GLY A 97 -8.78 4.82 -8.72
C GLY A 97 -8.59 5.60 -10.02
N PHE A 98 -7.38 6.11 -10.23
CA PHE A 98 -7.02 6.82 -11.45
C PHE A 98 -7.15 5.92 -12.69
N ALA A 99 -6.49 4.76 -12.67
CA ALA A 99 -6.52 3.81 -13.78
C ALA A 99 -7.95 3.33 -14.09
N PHE A 100 -8.83 3.25 -13.09
CA PHE A 100 -10.22 2.86 -13.29
C PHE A 100 -10.97 3.85 -14.20
N ILE A 101 -10.88 5.15 -13.91
CA ILE A 101 -11.56 6.18 -14.70
C ILE A 101 -10.87 6.39 -16.05
N GLU A 102 -9.54 6.42 -16.06
CA GLU A 102 -8.78 6.58 -17.28
C GLU A 102 -9.04 5.43 -18.27
N ASN A 103 -9.08 4.17 -17.80
CA ASN A 103 -9.39 3.03 -18.66
C ASN A 103 -10.79 3.11 -19.29
N ILE A 104 -11.77 3.69 -18.59
CA ILE A 104 -13.11 3.91 -19.19
C ILE A 104 -13.00 4.84 -20.39
N GLY A 105 -12.21 5.92 -20.30
CA GLY A 105 -11.93 6.81 -21.42
C GLY A 105 -11.29 6.07 -22.59
N TYR A 106 -10.21 5.32 -22.34
CA TYR A 106 -9.55 4.52 -23.38
C TYR A 106 -10.48 3.47 -24.03
N TYR A 107 -11.37 2.84 -23.25
CA TYR A 107 -12.34 1.88 -23.80
C TYR A 107 -13.39 2.58 -24.67
N LEU A 108 -13.83 3.77 -24.26
CA LEU A 108 -14.77 4.57 -25.06
C LEU A 108 -14.11 5.03 -26.36
N ASP A 109 -12.91 5.58 -26.30
CA ASP A 109 -12.17 6.06 -27.47
C ASP A 109 -11.88 4.92 -28.46
N SER A 110 -11.45 3.76 -27.95
CA SER A 110 -11.21 2.59 -28.81
C SER A 110 -12.49 1.93 -29.35
N TYR A 111 -13.63 2.14 -28.69
CA TYR A 111 -14.93 1.72 -29.20
C TYR A 111 -15.45 2.67 -30.28
N LEU A 112 -15.37 3.97 -30.05
CA LEU A 112 -15.85 5.00 -30.98
C LEU A 112 -14.96 5.08 -32.23
N GLY A 113 -13.66 4.84 -32.07
CA GLY A 113 -12.66 4.88 -33.14
C GLY A 113 -12.35 6.31 -33.62
N SER A 114 -11.21 6.46 -34.27
CA SER A 114 -10.84 7.66 -35.03
C SER A 114 -10.57 7.30 -36.50
N PRO A 115 -10.56 8.27 -37.43
CA PRO A 115 -10.26 8.02 -38.85
C PRO A 115 -8.94 7.27 -39.10
N ASP A 116 -7.97 7.41 -38.20
CA ASP A 116 -6.65 6.77 -38.28
C ASP A 116 -6.57 5.44 -37.52
N THR A 117 -7.65 5.00 -36.87
CA THR A 117 -7.65 3.79 -36.04
C THR A 117 -8.07 2.57 -36.86
N LYS A 118 -7.15 1.60 -37.02
CA LYS A 118 -7.41 0.37 -37.80
C LYS A 118 -8.40 -0.61 -37.16
N LEU A 119 -8.61 -0.52 -35.84
CA LEU A 119 -9.58 -1.32 -35.08
C LEU A 119 -10.47 -0.40 -34.27
N ALA A 120 -11.79 -0.53 -34.44
CA ALA A 120 -12.81 0.22 -33.71
C ALA A 120 -13.95 -0.71 -33.25
N GLY A 121 -14.95 -0.17 -32.56
CA GLY A 121 -16.10 -0.92 -32.07
C GLY A 121 -15.73 -1.95 -31.00
N ALA A 122 -16.46 -3.06 -30.96
CA ALA A 122 -16.26 -4.10 -29.94
C ALA A 122 -14.85 -4.70 -29.98
N GLU A 123 -14.24 -4.82 -31.16
CA GLU A 123 -12.89 -5.37 -31.32
C GLU A 123 -11.83 -4.45 -30.75
N GLY A 124 -11.85 -3.15 -31.11
CA GLY A 124 -10.93 -2.15 -30.56
C GLY A 124 -11.03 -2.03 -29.04
N ALA A 125 -12.25 -1.97 -28.50
CA ALA A 125 -12.48 -1.95 -27.05
C ALA A 125 -11.95 -3.23 -26.37
N THR A 126 -12.14 -4.41 -26.99
CA THR A 126 -11.64 -5.68 -26.46
C THR A 126 -10.11 -5.73 -26.45
N THR A 127 -9.45 -5.28 -27.51
CA THR A 127 -7.98 -5.20 -27.56
C THR A 127 -7.44 -4.28 -26.46
N THR A 128 -8.03 -3.10 -26.32
CA THR A 128 -7.65 -2.14 -25.26
C THR A 128 -7.90 -2.71 -23.87
N PHE A 129 -9.01 -3.43 -23.66
CA PHE A 129 -9.30 -4.13 -22.41
C PHE A 129 -8.25 -5.20 -22.09
N ILE A 130 -7.83 -6.01 -23.06
CA ILE A 130 -6.80 -7.02 -22.86
C ILE A 130 -5.48 -6.36 -22.46
N VAL A 131 -5.03 -5.36 -23.23
CA VAL A 131 -3.75 -4.68 -22.97
C VAL A 131 -3.77 -3.95 -21.64
N ARG A 132 -4.80 -3.12 -21.38
CA ARG A 132 -4.85 -2.25 -20.21
C ARG A 132 -5.41 -2.92 -18.95
N GLY A 133 -6.42 -3.76 -19.12
CA GLY A 133 -7.14 -4.43 -18.04
C GLY A 133 -6.49 -5.73 -17.57
N ILE A 134 -5.86 -6.49 -18.46
CA ILE A 134 -5.24 -7.79 -18.12
C ILE A 134 -3.72 -7.65 -17.99
N PHE A 135 -3.06 -7.07 -18.99
CA PHE A 135 -1.60 -7.00 -19.01
C PHE A 135 -1.06 -5.87 -18.12
N SER A 136 -1.61 -4.65 -18.17
CA SER A 136 -1.08 -3.51 -17.40
C SER A 136 -1.90 -2.97 -16.21
N PRO A 137 -2.72 -3.77 -15.47
CA PRO A 137 -3.56 -3.25 -14.39
C PRO A 137 -2.76 -2.75 -13.18
N PHE A 138 -1.45 -2.99 -13.16
CA PHE A 138 -0.55 -2.60 -12.08
C PHE A 138 0.30 -1.36 -12.39
N ALA A 139 0.25 -0.82 -13.61
CA ALA A 139 1.09 0.28 -14.05
C ALA A 139 0.93 1.54 -13.17
N HIS A 140 -0.24 2.22 -13.22
CA HIS A 140 -0.48 3.42 -12.40
C HIS A 140 -0.31 3.16 -10.89
N PRO A 141 -0.81 2.04 -10.32
CA PRO A 141 -0.54 1.72 -8.92
C PRO A 141 0.96 1.64 -8.58
N LEU A 142 1.80 1.11 -9.48
CA LEU A 142 3.24 0.98 -9.25
C LEU A 142 3.96 2.33 -9.37
N PHE A 143 3.61 3.14 -10.37
CA PHE A 143 4.24 4.46 -10.57
C PHE A 143 4.00 5.36 -9.36
N THR A 144 2.75 5.47 -8.93
CA THR A 144 2.39 6.28 -7.77
C THR A 144 2.96 5.69 -6.47
N SER A 145 3.11 4.36 -6.39
CA SER A 145 3.75 3.68 -5.26
C SER A 145 5.20 4.09 -5.03
N ALA A 146 5.95 4.49 -6.05
CA ALA A 146 7.31 5.01 -5.87
C ALA A 146 7.33 6.23 -4.93
N PHE A 147 6.37 7.15 -5.10
CA PHE A 147 6.20 8.30 -4.21
C PHE A 147 5.67 7.88 -2.83
N GLY A 148 4.73 6.95 -2.78
CA GLY A 148 4.21 6.40 -1.51
C GLY A 148 5.31 5.79 -0.63
N ILE A 149 6.20 4.98 -1.23
CA ILE A 149 7.37 4.41 -0.55
C ILE A 149 8.29 5.52 -0.05
N ALA A 150 8.58 6.52 -0.88
CA ALA A 150 9.43 7.64 -0.50
C ALA A 150 8.86 8.42 0.70
N LEU A 151 7.55 8.67 0.75
CA LEU A 151 6.90 9.28 1.92
C LEU A 151 7.06 8.41 3.18
N GLY A 152 6.88 7.10 3.06
CA GLY A 152 7.09 6.17 4.17
C GLY A 152 8.53 6.16 4.68
N ILE A 153 9.52 6.26 3.79
CA ILE A 153 10.94 6.43 4.17
C ILE A 153 11.16 7.79 4.84
N ALA A 154 10.53 8.85 4.33
CA ALA A 154 10.64 10.20 4.90
C ALA A 154 10.11 10.29 6.34
N VAL A 155 9.16 9.43 6.75
CA VAL A 155 8.74 9.30 8.17
C VAL A 155 9.92 8.94 9.05
N MET A 156 10.80 8.05 8.58
CA MET A 156 11.93 7.51 9.33
C MET A 156 13.14 8.46 9.37
N CYS A 157 13.21 9.44 8.47
CA CYS A 157 14.28 10.42 8.43
C CYS A 157 14.17 11.41 9.61
N ARG A 158 15.30 11.76 10.24
CA ARG A 158 15.35 12.82 11.27
C ARG A 158 15.60 14.21 10.67
N SER A 159 16.47 14.31 9.66
CA SER A 159 16.81 15.57 8.98
C SER A 159 15.67 16.05 8.08
N ARG A 160 15.30 17.34 8.19
CA ARG A 160 14.30 17.98 7.31
C ARG A 160 14.76 18.00 5.85
N VAL A 161 16.04 18.26 5.62
CA VAL A 161 16.64 18.29 4.28
C VAL A 161 16.52 16.91 3.64
N LEU A 162 16.88 15.86 4.37
CA LEU A 162 16.79 14.48 3.87
C LEU A 162 15.35 14.09 3.55
N LYS A 163 14.36 14.53 4.34
CA LYS A 163 12.94 14.30 4.03
C LYS A 163 12.55 14.92 2.70
N VAL A 164 12.91 16.18 2.47
CA VAL A 164 12.59 16.88 1.21
C VAL A 164 13.25 16.17 0.04
N ILE A 165 14.54 15.81 0.15
CA ILE A 165 15.27 15.08 -0.88
C ILE A 165 14.56 13.76 -1.22
N VAL A 166 14.23 12.95 -0.21
CA VAL A 166 13.54 11.67 -0.41
C VAL A 166 12.19 11.85 -1.10
N VAL A 167 11.40 12.84 -0.66
CA VAL A 167 10.08 13.13 -1.27
C VAL A 167 10.21 13.57 -2.72
N VAL A 168 11.16 14.46 -3.03
CA VAL A 168 11.43 14.92 -4.40
C VAL A 168 11.89 13.76 -5.28
N LEU A 169 12.86 12.96 -4.81
CA LEU A 169 13.32 11.78 -5.53
C LEU A 169 12.19 10.77 -5.79
N GLY A 170 11.29 10.58 -4.81
CA GLY A 170 10.12 9.74 -4.97
C GLY A 170 9.17 10.24 -6.06
N LEU A 171 8.95 11.56 -6.15
CA LEU A 171 8.07 12.16 -7.14
C LEU A 171 8.70 12.05 -8.54
N THR A 172 9.98 12.38 -8.65
CA THR A 172 10.73 12.23 -9.90
C THR A 172 10.76 10.78 -10.37
N ALA A 173 10.95 9.82 -9.46
CA ALA A 173 10.89 8.40 -9.78
C ALA A 173 9.48 7.97 -10.24
N SER A 174 8.43 8.49 -9.61
CA SER A 174 7.04 8.23 -10.01
C SER A 174 6.76 8.71 -11.43
N ILE A 175 7.08 9.97 -11.72
CA ILE A 175 6.95 10.58 -13.06
C ILE A 175 7.81 9.81 -14.07
N GLY A 176 9.07 9.53 -13.73
CA GLY A 176 10.01 8.85 -14.62
C GLY A 176 9.57 7.44 -15.00
N LEU A 177 9.08 6.64 -14.04
CA LEU A 177 8.58 5.30 -14.31
C LEU A 177 7.38 5.34 -15.27
N HIS A 178 6.46 6.28 -15.06
CA HIS A 178 5.30 6.45 -15.93
C HIS A 178 5.73 6.95 -17.32
N ALA A 179 6.63 7.93 -17.40
CA ALA A 179 7.17 8.42 -18.66
C ALA A 179 7.89 7.33 -19.46
N VAL A 180 8.69 6.49 -18.80
CA VAL A 180 9.35 5.33 -19.44
C VAL A 180 8.31 4.34 -19.97
N TRP A 181 7.25 4.06 -19.19
CA TRP A 181 6.16 3.18 -19.63
C TRP A 181 5.47 3.70 -20.88
N ASN A 182 5.04 4.98 -20.90
CA ASN A 182 4.37 5.55 -22.07
C ASN A 182 5.32 5.71 -23.26
N SER A 183 6.57 6.11 -23.02
CA SER A 183 7.60 6.23 -24.05
C SER A 183 7.93 4.89 -24.71
N SER A 184 7.85 3.78 -23.95
CA SER A 184 8.19 2.45 -24.45
C SER A 184 7.34 2.05 -25.65
N LEU A 185 6.06 2.40 -25.65
CA LEU A 185 5.15 2.17 -26.76
C LEU A 185 5.30 3.25 -27.84
N SER A 186 5.33 4.52 -27.44
CA SER A 186 5.35 5.67 -28.37
C SER A 186 6.62 5.77 -29.23
N TYR A 187 7.77 5.34 -28.70
CA TYR A 187 9.07 5.40 -29.39
C TYR A 187 9.68 4.03 -29.63
N GLY A 188 9.45 3.06 -28.75
CA GLY A 188 10.03 1.71 -28.88
C GLY A 188 9.12 0.70 -29.59
N GLY A 189 7.88 1.09 -29.93
CA GLY A 189 6.88 0.21 -30.53
C GLY A 189 6.63 -1.05 -29.69
N GLY A 190 6.23 -2.15 -30.35
CA GLY A 190 5.93 -3.41 -29.64
C GLY A 190 7.12 -3.99 -28.87
N ARG A 191 8.35 -3.86 -29.39
CA ARG A 191 9.56 -4.35 -28.71
C ARG A 191 9.85 -3.55 -27.44
N GLY A 192 9.78 -2.22 -27.51
CA GLY A 192 9.95 -1.34 -26.35
C GLY A 192 8.89 -1.62 -25.27
N PHE A 193 7.63 -1.77 -25.68
CA PHE A 193 6.55 -2.12 -24.76
C PHE A 193 6.81 -3.44 -24.03
N ILE A 194 7.24 -4.50 -24.73
CA ILE A 194 7.57 -5.80 -24.10
C ILE A 194 8.73 -5.66 -23.10
N GLN A 195 9.77 -4.89 -23.44
CA GLN A 195 10.90 -4.65 -22.54
C GLN A 195 10.45 -3.90 -21.27
N ALA A 196 9.66 -2.84 -21.41
CA ALA A 196 9.11 -2.10 -20.28
C ALA A 196 8.16 -2.98 -19.44
N TYR A 197 7.36 -3.84 -20.09
CA TYR A 197 6.50 -4.80 -19.43
C TYR A 197 7.28 -5.78 -18.53
N LEU A 198 8.34 -6.38 -19.06
CA LEU A 198 9.19 -7.31 -18.31
C LEU A 198 9.94 -6.60 -17.17
N ALA A 199 10.41 -5.38 -17.40
CA ALA A 199 11.03 -4.56 -16.36
C ALA A 199 10.04 -4.24 -15.23
N LEU A 200 8.81 -3.85 -15.57
CA LEU A 200 7.73 -3.60 -14.60
C LEU A 200 7.43 -4.85 -13.77
N ALA A 201 7.31 -6.01 -14.43
CA ALA A 201 7.07 -7.29 -13.78
C ALA A 201 8.21 -7.67 -12.81
N ALA A 202 9.47 -7.43 -13.20
CA ALA A 202 10.63 -7.66 -12.35
C ALA A 202 10.63 -6.74 -11.12
N VAL A 203 10.32 -5.45 -11.29
CA VAL A 203 10.20 -4.50 -10.16
C VAL A 203 9.09 -4.93 -9.20
N LEU A 204 7.91 -5.31 -9.71
CA LEU A 204 6.80 -5.82 -8.90
C LEU A 204 7.20 -7.10 -8.14
N PHE A 205 7.91 -8.01 -8.79
CA PHE A 205 8.42 -9.22 -8.16
C PHE A 205 9.40 -8.90 -7.02
N LEU A 206 10.37 -8.03 -7.25
CA LEU A 206 11.35 -7.61 -6.24
C LEU A 206 10.68 -6.90 -5.05
N LEU A 207 9.72 -6.01 -5.30
CA LEU A 207 8.94 -5.37 -4.24
C LEU A 207 8.11 -6.40 -3.45
N GLY A 208 7.54 -7.40 -4.12
CA GLY A 208 6.84 -8.51 -3.48
C GLY A 208 7.75 -9.33 -2.57
N VAL A 209 8.94 -9.70 -3.06
CA VAL A 209 9.96 -10.41 -2.27
C VAL A 209 10.40 -9.56 -1.09
N PHE A 210 10.72 -8.28 -1.30
CA PHE A 210 11.11 -7.36 -0.23
C PHE A 210 10.02 -7.23 0.83
N ALA A 211 8.76 -7.05 0.43
CA ALA A 211 7.63 -7.00 1.34
C ALA A 211 7.50 -8.30 2.16
N ILE A 212 7.68 -9.47 1.54
CA ILE A 212 7.67 -10.77 2.24
C ILE A 212 8.83 -10.86 3.24
N VAL A 213 10.05 -10.46 2.86
CA VAL A 213 11.23 -10.49 3.74
C VAL A 213 11.02 -9.59 4.96
N VAL A 214 10.60 -8.34 4.74
CA VAL A 214 10.29 -7.40 5.83
C VAL A 214 9.18 -7.96 6.71
N ARG A 215 8.15 -8.57 6.11
CA ARG A 215 7.04 -9.18 6.83
C ARG A 215 7.48 -10.33 7.72
N VAL A 216 8.34 -11.22 7.21
CA VAL A 216 8.89 -12.35 7.98
C VAL A 216 9.73 -11.83 9.15
N ARG A 217 10.56 -10.80 8.92
CA ARG A 217 11.36 -10.16 9.97
C ARG A 217 10.48 -9.54 11.07
N GLN A 218 9.42 -8.80 10.70
CA GLN A 218 8.47 -8.23 11.67
C GLN A 218 7.81 -9.31 12.53
N VAL A 219 7.38 -10.43 11.92
CA VAL A 219 6.78 -11.54 12.67
C VAL A 219 7.79 -12.19 13.62
N ARG A 220 9.05 -12.36 13.22
CA ARG A 220 10.10 -12.91 14.11
C ARG A 220 10.35 -12.00 15.31
N VAL A 221 10.45 -10.68 15.09
CA VAL A 221 10.62 -9.70 16.17
C VAL A 221 9.43 -9.73 17.14
N LEU A 222 8.21 -9.84 16.61
CA LEU A 222 7.00 -9.97 17.40
C LEU A 222 7.01 -11.29 18.22
N GLU A 223 7.37 -12.42 17.60
CA GLU A 223 7.45 -13.71 18.29
C GLU A 223 8.54 -13.73 19.37
N SER A 224 9.72 -13.13 19.13
CA SER A 224 10.79 -13.07 20.14
C SER A 224 10.42 -12.22 21.35
N SER A 225 9.79 -11.06 21.14
CA SER A 225 9.32 -10.22 22.26
C SER A 225 8.19 -10.89 23.04
N LEU A 226 7.26 -11.56 22.35
CA LEU A 226 6.18 -12.28 23.01
C LEU A 226 6.70 -13.50 23.79
N ALA A 227 7.70 -14.21 23.28
CA ALA A 227 8.35 -15.31 23.99
C ALA A 227 8.99 -14.83 25.29
N TYR A 228 9.75 -13.73 25.25
CA TYR A 228 10.37 -13.11 26.43
C TYR A 228 9.35 -12.72 27.52
N VAL A 229 8.19 -12.21 27.10
CA VAL A 229 7.08 -11.86 28.00
C VAL A 229 6.37 -13.10 28.54
N SER A 230 6.28 -14.15 27.72
CA SER A 230 5.72 -15.44 28.10
C SER A 230 6.57 -16.15 29.16
N GLU A 231 7.90 -16.12 29.02
CA GLU A 231 8.85 -16.67 29.99
C GLU A 231 8.73 -15.99 31.37
N ARG A 232 8.24 -14.75 31.42
CA ARG A 232 7.95 -13.99 32.65
C ARG A 232 6.53 -14.21 33.19
N GLY A 233 5.75 -15.10 32.60
CA GLY A 233 4.43 -15.48 33.09
C GLY A 233 3.28 -14.55 32.69
N TRP A 234 3.53 -13.48 31.94
CA TRP A 234 2.46 -12.53 31.54
C TRP A 234 1.48 -13.13 30.52
N ILE A 235 1.98 -13.98 29.62
CA ILE A 235 1.18 -14.68 28.61
C ILE A 235 1.52 -16.15 28.52
N HIS A 236 0.54 -16.99 28.17
CA HIS A 236 0.78 -18.41 27.96
C HIS A 236 1.42 -18.63 26.57
N PRO A 237 2.42 -19.53 26.42
CA PRO A 237 3.11 -19.73 25.14
C PRO A 237 2.19 -20.10 23.97
N ALA A 238 1.12 -20.84 24.25
CA ALA A 238 0.10 -21.22 23.26
C ALA A 238 -0.68 -20.01 22.69
N GLU A 239 -0.63 -18.84 23.33
CA GLU A 239 -1.24 -17.60 22.83
C GLU A 239 -0.40 -16.97 21.72
N ILE A 240 0.93 -17.19 21.69
CA ILE A 240 1.86 -16.51 20.79
C ILE A 240 1.43 -16.63 19.32
N PRO A 241 1.09 -17.81 18.76
CA PRO A 241 0.64 -17.90 17.38
C PRO A 241 -0.62 -17.07 17.10
N TYR A 242 -1.55 -16.99 18.06
CA TYR A 242 -2.77 -16.18 17.97
C TYR A 242 -2.51 -14.67 18.08
N LEU A 243 -1.32 -14.27 18.51
CA LEU A 243 -0.85 -12.89 18.60
C LEU A 243 0.11 -12.51 17.46
N SER A 244 0.92 -13.41 16.93
CA SER A 244 1.93 -13.08 15.94
C SER A 244 1.47 -13.32 14.49
N ARG A 245 0.83 -14.47 14.22
CA ARG A 245 0.60 -14.97 12.85
C ARG A 245 -0.81 -14.66 12.34
N PHE A 246 -0.89 -14.25 11.07
CA PHE A 246 -2.12 -13.67 10.52
C PHE A 246 -3.28 -14.67 10.53
N ARG A 247 -2.98 -15.88 10.05
CA ARG A 247 -3.94 -16.97 9.93
C ARG A 247 -4.59 -17.28 11.28
N TYR A 248 -3.78 -17.33 12.33
CA TYR A 248 -4.22 -17.62 13.69
C TYR A 248 -4.87 -16.40 14.35
N ARG A 249 -4.36 -15.17 14.17
CA ARG A 249 -5.04 -13.94 14.61
C ARG A 249 -6.47 -13.87 14.08
N ARG A 250 -6.67 -14.16 12.79
CA ARG A 250 -7.99 -14.17 12.14
C ARG A 250 -8.85 -15.34 12.64
N ARG A 251 -8.27 -16.51 12.89
CA ARG A 251 -8.96 -17.66 13.50
C ARG A 251 -9.47 -17.31 14.89
N ALA A 252 -8.64 -16.70 15.74
CA ALA A 252 -9.03 -16.24 17.08
C ALA A 252 -10.18 -15.23 17.04
N ARG A 253 -10.12 -14.22 16.17
CA ARG A 253 -11.22 -13.26 15.97
C ARG A 253 -12.51 -13.93 15.52
N ARG A 254 -12.44 -14.86 14.56
CA ARG A 254 -13.62 -15.59 14.07
C ARG A 254 -14.22 -16.48 15.14
N TYR A 255 -13.37 -17.20 15.88
CA TYR A 255 -13.78 -18.05 17.00
C TYR A 255 -14.50 -17.23 18.09
N ALA A 256 -13.88 -16.14 18.55
CA ALA A 256 -14.47 -15.25 19.53
C ALA A 256 -15.82 -14.67 19.07
N LYS A 257 -15.91 -14.21 17.82
CA LYS A 257 -17.16 -13.70 17.25
C LYS A 257 -18.24 -14.78 17.19
N LYS A 258 -17.90 -15.98 16.70
CA LYS A 258 -18.87 -17.06 16.44
C LYS A 258 -19.41 -17.66 17.74
N ASN A 259 -18.54 -17.89 18.72
CA ASN A 259 -18.89 -18.64 19.92
C ASN A 259 -19.23 -17.73 21.13
N HIS A 260 -18.81 -16.47 21.12
CA HIS A 260 -18.91 -15.58 22.29
C HIS A 260 -19.32 -14.13 21.96
N GLY A 261 -19.73 -13.87 20.71
CA GLY A 261 -20.32 -12.59 20.31
C GLY A 261 -19.35 -11.41 20.10
N LYS A 262 -19.93 -10.21 20.00
CA LYS A 262 -19.22 -8.98 19.61
C LYS A 262 -18.24 -8.47 20.69
N VAL A 263 -18.56 -8.68 21.98
CA VAL A 263 -17.72 -8.25 23.11
C VAL A 263 -16.39 -8.99 23.10
N ALA A 264 -16.42 -10.32 22.99
CA ALA A 264 -15.22 -11.15 22.89
C ALA A 264 -14.38 -10.81 21.64
N LEU A 265 -15.03 -10.52 20.50
CA LEU A 265 -14.32 -10.05 19.30
C LEU A 265 -13.59 -8.73 19.56
N LYS A 266 -14.21 -7.77 20.25
CA LYS A 266 -13.60 -6.46 20.57
C LYS A 266 -12.41 -6.65 21.51
N ALA A 267 -12.55 -7.50 22.54
CA ALA A 267 -11.47 -7.84 23.47
C ALA A 267 -10.27 -8.48 22.74
N ILE A 268 -10.50 -9.50 21.90
CA ILE A 268 -9.42 -10.15 21.12
C ILE A 268 -8.72 -9.18 20.18
N ARG A 269 -9.47 -8.27 19.52
CA ARG A 269 -8.87 -7.25 18.66
C ARG A 269 -7.98 -6.29 19.45
N ARG A 270 -8.46 -5.83 20.61
CA ARG A 270 -7.70 -4.91 21.48
C ARG A 270 -6.46 -5.60 22.05
N TYR A 271 -6.59 -6.82 22.56
CA TYR A 271 -5.49 -7.61 23.09
C TYR A 271 -4.41 -7.86 22.05
N GLN A 272 -4.79 -8.23 20.83
CA GLN A 272 -3.87 -8.39 19.71
C GLN A 272 -3.17 -7.09 19.27
N ALA A 273 -3.81 -5.93 19.43
CA ALA A 273 -3.21 -4.64 19.14
C ALA A 273 -2.20 -4.24 20.21
N LEU A 274 -2.56 -4.39 21.49
CA LEU A 274 -1.68 -4.13 22.63
C LEU A 274 -0.45 -5.03 22.60
N ALA A 275 -0.61 -6.33 22.34
CA ALA A 275 0.49 -7.28 22.21
C ALA A 275 1.49 -6.87 21.12
N THR A 276 0.99 -6.36 19.98
CA THR A 276 1.84 -5.86 18.90
C THR A 276 2.58 -4.59 19.30
N GLN A 277 1.89 -3.61 19.93
CA GLN A 277 2.51 -2.37 20.40
C GLN A 277 3.60 -2.64 21.45
N MET A 278 3.29 -3.50 22.43
CA MET A 278 4.22 -3.91 23.48
C MET A 278 5.46 -4.57 22.87
N SER A 279 5.27 -5.50 21.93
CA SER A 279 6.37 -6.25 21.36
C SER A 279 7.33 -5.40 20.54
N PHE A 280 6.82 -4.42 19.80
CA PHE A 280 7.65 -3.48 19.04
C PHE A 280 8.33 -2.46 19.96
N LEU A 281 7.66 -1.99 21.01
CA LEU A 281 8.27 -1.12 22.03
C LEU A 281 9.42 -1.84 22.75
N HIS A 282 9.18 -3.08 23.19
CA HIS A 282 10.18 -3.95 23.80
C HIS A 282 11.37 -4.18 22.86
N ALA A 283 11.11 -4.56 21.60
CA ALA A 283 12.18 -4.77 20.62
C ALA A 283 12.99 -3.50 20.33
N ALA A 284 12.34 -2.33 20.29
CA ALA A 284 13.02 -1.06 20.11
C ALA A 284 13.97 -0.77 21.29
N MET A 285 13.51 -0.96 22.53
CA MET A 285 14.32 -0.81 23.73
C MET A 285 15.50 -1.79 23.76
N MET A 286 15.27 -3.07 23.45
CA MET A 286 16.32 -4.09 23.38
C MET A 286 17.35 -3.83 22.27
N SER A 287 16.97 -3.09 21.22
CA SER A 287 17.89 -2.63 20.16
C SER A 287 18.71 -1.38 20.53
N GLY A 288 18.63 -0.91 21.78
CA GLY A 288 19.37 0.28 22.25
C GLY A 288 18.76 1.62 21.81
N ARG A 289 17.53 1.64 21.29
CA ARG A 289 16.86 2.90 20.95
C ARG A 289 16.31 3.57 22.21
N THR A 290 16.58 4.86 22.36
CA THR A 290 15.97 5.68 23.41
C THR A 290 14.48 5.84 23.16
N MET A 291 13.67 5.23 24.03
CA MET A 291 12.22 5.33 24.01
C MET A 291 11.78 6.10 25.25
N PRO A 292 11.22 7.32 25.11
CA PRO A 292 10.71 8.09 26.23
C PRO A 292 9.70 7.27 27.03
N HIS A 293 9.94 7.16 28.34
CA HIS A 293 9.16 6.34 29.26
C HIS A 293 8.96 4.89 28.79
N GLY A 294 9.98 4.31 28.14
CA GLY A 294 9.85 3.01 27.47
C GLY A 294 9.46 1.88 28.43
N VAL A 295 10.05 1.86 29.63
CA VAL A 295 9.77 0.85 30.65
C VAL A 295 8.34 1.01 31.17
N GLU A 296 7.95 2.21 31.62
CA GLU A 296 6.62 2.46 32.17
C GLU A 296 5.53 2.19 31.14
N ARG A 297 5.76 2.59 29.88
CA ARG A 297 4.83 2.30 28.78
C ARG A 297 4.74 0.81 28.46
N THR A 298 5.83 0.07 28.59
CA THR A 298 5.81 -1.40 28.39
C THR A 298 4.94 -2.05 29.45
N TYR A 299 5.11 -1.69 30.73
CA TYR A 299 4.25 -2.19 31.81
C TYR A 299 2.79 -1.77 31.64
N ALA A 300 2.52 -0.50 31.32
CA ALA A 300 1.15 -0.04 31.07
C ALA A 300 0.44 -0.83 29.94
N LEU A 301 1.19 -1.24 28.91
CA LEU A 301 0.66 -2.10 27.85
C LEU A 301 0.41 -3.53 28.34
N LEU A 302 1.28 -4.08 29.20
CA LEU A 302 1.11 -5.39 29.82
C LEU A 302 -0.09 -5.41 30.79
N ASP A 303 -0.27 -4.36 31.58
CA ASP A 303 -1.41 -4.21 32.50
C ASP A 303 -2.73 -4.13 31.71
N ALA A 304 -2.77 -3.30 30.66
CA ALA A 304 -3.93 -3.22 29.77
C ALA A 304 -4.22 -4.56 29.05
N MET A 305 -3.18 -5.37 28.78
CA MET A 305 -3.36 -6.73 28.27
C MET A 305 -3.94 -7.66 29.35
N HIS A 306 -3.47 -7.54 30.59
CA HIS A 306 -3.93 -8.32 31.73
C HIS A 306 -5.41 -8.06 32.06
N GLU A 307 -5.84 -6.79 32.07
CA GLU A 307 -7.24 -6.37 32.26
C GLU A 307 -8.22 -7.03 31.28
N LEU A 308 -7.76 -7.34 30.06
CA LEU A 308 -8.59 -7.96 29.04
C LEU A 308 -8.75 -9.47 29.21
N ARG A 309 -7.91 -10.13 30.02
CA ARG A 309 -7.88 -11.60 30.19
C ARG A 309 -9.25 -12.21 30.48
N PRO A 310 -10.11 -11.68 31.38
CA PRO A 310 -11.42 -12.26 31.67
C PRO A 310 -12.32 -12.38 30.42
N TYR A 311 -12.14 -11.48 29.46
CA TYR A 311 -12.93 -11.39 28.22
C TYR A 311 -12.30 -12.16 27.06
N LEU A 312 -11.08 -12.68 27.19
CA LEU A 312 -10.43 -13.42 26.12
C LEU A 312 -11.08 -14.79 25.93
N ARG A 313 -11.42 -15.07 24.68
CA ARG A 313 -11.95 -16.36 24.24
C ARG A 313 -11.17 -16.81 23.02
N LEU A 314 -10.04 -17.46 23.29
CA LEU A 314 -9.15 -17.99 22.27
C LEU A 314 -9.60 -19.41 21.84
N PRO A 315 -9.29 -19.83 20.60
CA PRO A 315 -9.47 -21.22 20.22
C PRO A 315 -8.53 -22.12 21.04
N PRO A 316 -8.79 -23.45 21.07
CA PRO A 316 -7.88 -24.40 21.69
C PRO A 316 -6.43 -24.23 21.23
N ALA A 317 -5.48 -24.59 22.10
CA ALA A 317 -4.07 -24.56 21.76
C ALA A 317 -3.84 -25.28 20.43
N LEU A 318 -3.02 -24.69 19.56
CA LEU A 318 -2.60 -25.39 18.35
C LEU A 318 -1.78 -26.58 18.82
N GLY A 319 -2.22 -27.80 18.52
CA GLY A 319 -1.43 -29.00 18.80
C GLY A 319 -0.02 -28.81 18.27
N SER A 320 0.99 -29.23 19.04
CA SER A 320 2.37 -29.11 18.61
C SER A 320 2.51 -29.80 17.26
N ARG A 321 2.86 -29.04 16.22
CA ARG A 321 3.42 -29.67 15.03
C ARG A 321 4.77 -30.20 15.47
N ARG A 322 4.83 -31.50 15.76
CA ARG A 322 6.08 -32.26 15.68
C ARG A 322 6.53 -32.24 14.21
N GLY A 323 7.81 -31.93 13.97
CA GLY A 323 8.43 -31.95 12.64
C GLY A 323 8.55 -30.58 12.02
#